data_AF-A0A085UL05-F1
#
_entry.id   AF-A0A085UL05-F1
#
_cell.length_a   1.000
_cell.length_b   1.000
_cell.length_c   1.000
_cell.angle_alpha   90.00
_cell.angle_beta   90.00
_cell.angle_gamma   90.00
#
_symmetry.space_group_name_H-M   'P 1'
#
loop_
_entity.id
_entity.type
_entity.pdbx_description
1 polymer ?
#
loop_
_entity_poly.entity_id
_entity_poly.type
_entity_poly.pdbx_seq_one_letter_code
_entity_poly.pdbx_strand_id
1 'polypeptide(L)' 'MNPVVSFRMDPALFEQLNLLVAATHRGRPYHLRQALANYIEQQIWQIGSIQEGLDDAKVGNFIELTDIERKWGLE' A
#
# COMPACT_ATOMS: atom_id res chain seq x y z
N MET A 1 18.65 5.58 -13.94
CA MET A 1 18.74 4.11 -14.11
C MET A 1 17.34 3.56 -13.87
N ASN A 2 16.80 2.72 -14.75
CA ASN A 2 15.45 2.15 -14.56
C ASN A 2 15.58 0.78 -13.89
N PRO A 3 15.18 0.62 -12.62
CA PRO A 3 15.29 -0.66 -11.93
C PRO A 3 14.36 -1.70 -12.57
N VAL A 4 14.82 -2.95 -12.64
CA VAL A 4 14.03 -4.09 -13.08
C VAL A 4 13.70 -4.94 -11.86
N VAL A 5 12.42 -5.19 -11.64
CA VAL A 5 11.93 -6.09 -10.60
C VAL A 5 11.42 -7.37 -11.25
N SER A 6 11.91 -8.51 -10.79
CA SER A 6 11.44 -9.84 -11.20
C SER A 6 10.90 -10.57 -9.97
N PHE A 7 9.74 -11.20 -10.12
CA PHE A 7 9.11 -11.97 -9.05
C PHE A 7 8.43 -13.20 -9.63
N ARG A 8 8.30 -14.26 -8.81
CA ARG A 8 7.50 -15.44 -9.19
C ARG A 8 6.03 -15.12 -8.99
N MET A 9 5.22 -15.49 -9.97
CA MET A 9 3.78 -15.29 -9.95
C MET A 9 3.08 -16.63 -9.86
N ASP A 10 2.01 -16.69 -9.06
CA ASP A 10 1.12 -17.84 -9.04
C ASP A 10 0.48 -18.07 -10.44
N PRO A 11 0.37 -19.31 -10.94
CA PRO A 11 -0.18 -19.58 -12.27
C PRO A 11 -1.59 -19.01 -12.47
N ALA A 12 -2.46 -19.05 -11.46
CA ALA A 12 -3.82 -18.52 -11.60
C ALA A 12 -3.81 -16.99 -11.74
N LEU A 13 -2.93 -16.31 -10.99
CA LEU A 13 -2.75 -14.86 -11.12
C LEU A 13 -2.19 -14.49 -12.50
N PHE A 14 -1.29 -15.30 -13.04
CA PHE A 14 -0.74 -15.09 -14.39
C PHE A 14 -1.82 -15.18 -15.47
N GLU A 15 -2.73 -16.14 -15.37
CA GLU A 15 -3.85 -16.25 -16.32
C GLU A 15 -4.83 -15.08 -16.21
N GLN A 16 -5.14 -14.62 -15.01
CA GLN A 16 -5.97 -13.42 -14.83
C GLN A 16 -5.33 -12.18 -15.47
N LEU A 17 -4.01 -12.01 -15.34
CA LEU A 17 -3.27 -10.94 -16.01
C LEU A 17 -3.34 -11.07 -17.54
N ASN A 18 -3.27 -12.29 -18.09
CA ASN A 18 -3.38 -12.51 -19.52
C ASN A 18 -4.77 -12.13 -20.06
N LEU A 19 -5.84 -12.41 -19.31
CA LEU A 19 -7.19 -11.97 -19.66
C LEU A 19 -7.30 -10.44 -19.74
N LEU A 20 -6.72 -9.72 -18.77
CA LEU A 20 -6.66 -8.26 -18.79
C LEU A 20 -5.90 -7.73 -20.01
N VAL A 21 -4.76 -8.35 -20.34
CA VAL A 21 -3.97 -7.99 -21.53
C VAL A 21 -4.80 -8.16 -22.80
N ALA A 22 -5.49 -9.29 -22.94
CA ALA A 22 -6.31 -9.59 -24.10
C ALA A 22 -7.49 -8.62 -24.24
N ALA A 23 -8.21 -8.34 -23.15
CA ALA A 23 -9.40 -7.50 -23.15
C ALA A 23 -9.11 -6.01 -23.36
N THR A 24 -7.94 -5.53 -22.92
CA THR A 24 -7.59 -4.10 -22.94
C THR A 24 -6.62 -3.72 -24.06
N HIS A 25 -6.06 -4.69 -24.78
CA HIS A 25 -4.97 -4.51 -25.74
C HIS A 25 -3.76 -3.76 -25.17
N ARG A 26 -3.55 -3.84 -23.85
CA ARG A 26 -2.38 -3.28 -23.15
C ARG A 26 -1.47 -4.41 -22.67
N GLY A 27 -0.17 -4.27 -22.89
CA GLY A 27 0.80 -5.30 -22.49
C GLY A 27 0.90 -5.48 -20.96
N ARG A 28 1.37 -6.65 -20.53
CA ARG A 28 1.59 -6.98 -19.09
C ARG A 28 2.34 -5.88 -18.31
N PRO A 29 3.40 -5.24 -18.85
CA PRO A 29 4.10 -4.18 -18.12
C PRO A 29 3.22 -2.96 -17.81
N TYR A 30 2.22 -2.66 -18.63
CA TYR A 30 1.27 -1.57 -18.36
C TYR A 30 0.44 -1.89 -17.12
N HIS A 31 -0.20 -3.06 -17.10
CA HIS A 31 -1.04 -3.50 -15.98
C HIS A 31 -0.25 -3.66 -14.68
N LEU A 32 0.96 -4.22 -14.76
CA LEU A 32 1.82 -4.37 -13.59
C LEU A 32 2.26 -3.02 -13.02
N ARG A 33 2.62 -2.05 -13.87
CA ARG A 33 2.95 -0.70 -13.40
C ARG A 33 1.75 -0.01 -12.78
N GLN A 34 0.57 -0.12 -13.40
CA GLN A 34 -0.66 0.48 -12.88
C GLN A 34 -1.03 -0.12 -11.52
N ALA A 35 -1.01 -1.46 -11.40
CA ALA A 35 -1.31 -2.14 -10.15
C ALA A 35 -0.30 -1.77 -9.05
N LEU A 36 1.00 -1.74 -9.38
CA LEU A 36 2.04 -1.38 -8.42
C LEU A 36 1.93 0.09 -7.98
N ALA A 37 1.68 1.02 -8.92
CA ALA A 37 1.49 2.43 -8.60
C ALA A 37 0.30 2.62 -7.65
N ASN A 38 -0.83 2.00 -7.96
CA ASN A 38 -2.03 2.08 -7.12
C ASN A 38 -1.79 1.47 -5.73
N TYR A 39 -1.10 0.33 -5.65
CA TYR A 39 -0.77 -0.29 -4.37
C TYR A 39 0.13 0.63 -3.54
N ILE A 40 1.20 1.17 -4.12
CA ILE A 40 2.11 2.07 -3.42
C ILE A 40 1.36 3.31 -2.93
N GLU A 41 0.59 3.97 -3.80
CA GLU A 41 -0.21 5.14 -3.43
C GLU A 41 -1.12 4.87 -2.22
N GLN A 42 -1.78 3.71 -2.19
CA GLN A 42 -2.68 3.32 -1.10
C GLN A 42 -1.97 2.93 0.20
N GLN A 43 -0.72 2.47 0.15
CA GLN A 43 -0.04 1.92 1.32
C GLN A 43 1.07 2.81 1.88
N ILE A 44 1.60 3.74 1.07
CA ILE A 44 2.79 4.52 1.45
C ILE A 44 2.55 5.40 2.69
N TRP A 45 1.30 5.83 2.93
CA TRP A 45 0.95 6.65 4.09
C TRP A 45 1.34 5.99 5.42
N GLN A 46 1.30 4.66 5.50
CA GLN A 46 1.61 3.93 6.73
C GLN A 46 3.04 4.21 7.20
N ILE A 47 3.98 4.34 6.28
CA ILE A 47 5.37 4.64 6.59
C ILE A 47 5.47 6.01 7.25
N GLY A 48 4.76 7.00 6.70
CA GLY A 48 4.69 8.35 7.26
C GLY A 48 4.09 8.37 8.66
N SER A 49 2.94 7.72 8.84
CA SER A 49 2.26 7.66 10.15
C SER A 49 3.06 6.91 11.21
N ILE A 50 3.78 5.85 10.84
CA ILE A 50 4.68 5.15 11.77
C ILE A 50 5.81 6.09 12.20
N GLN A 51 6.43 6.79 11.25
CA GLN A 51 7.54 7.69 11.56
C GLN A 51 7.09 8.86 12.44
N GLU A 52 5.93 9.45 12.15
CA GLU A 52 5.31 10.49 12.97
C GLU A 52 5.06 10.02 14.40
N GLY A 53 4.42 8.84 14.57
CA GLY A 53 4.18 8.28 15.90
C GLY A 53 5.47 7.96 16.68
N LEU A 54 6.54 7.53 15.99
CA LEU A 54 7.84 7.33 16.62
C LEU A 54 8.47 8.65 17.08
N ASP A 55 8.31 9.73 16.32
CA ASP A 55 8.87 11.03 16.67
C ASP A 55 8.09 11.71 17.80
N ASP A 56 6.76 11.59 17.78
CA ASP A 56 5.89 11.98 18.90
C ASP A 56 6.27 11.24 20.20
N ALA A 57 6.48 9.93 20.12
CA ALA A 57 6.87 9.13 21.28
C ALA A 57 8.23 9.56 21.87
N LYS A 58 9.19 9.95 21.02
CA LYS A 58 10.52 10.41 21.48
C LYS A 58 10.45 11.71 22.29
N VAL A 59 9.49 12.58 21.98
CA VAL A 59 9.28 13.85 22.69
C VAL A 59 8.22 13.75 23.79
N GLY A 60 7.67 12.55 24.03
CA GLY A 60 6.63 12.33 25.03
C GLY A 60 5.26 12.89 24.64
N ASN A 61 5.02 13.14 23.35
CA ASN A 61 3.74 13.62 22.83
C ASN A 61 2.79 12.44 22.67
N PHE A 62 2.10 12.08 23.74
CA PHE A 62 1.08 11.02 23.74
C PHE A 62 -0.31 11.60 23.97
N ILE A 63 -1.32 10.87 23.53
CA ILE A 63 -2.73 11.13 23.86
C ILE A 63 -3.15 10.18 24.98
N GLU A 64 -3.96 10.68 25.90
CA GLU A 64 -4.52 9.87 26.97
C GLU A 64 -5.49 8.81 26.41
N LEU A 65 -5.51 7.64 27.05
CA LEU A 65 -6.36 6.52 26.60
C LEU A 65 -7.85 6.91 26.58
N THR A 66 -8.29 7.70 27.56
CA THR A 66 -9.68 8.17 27.68
C THR A 66 -10.11 9.03 26.50
N ASP A 67 -9.21 9.84 25.94
CA ASP A 67 -9.51 10.67 24.77
C ASP A 67 -9.61 9.82 23.48
N ILE A 68 -8.86 8.71 23.42
CA ILE A 68 -9.01 7.72 22.36
C ILE A 68 -10.35 6.98 22.50
N GLU A 69 -10.71 6.51 23.69
CA GLU A 69 -11.99 5.84 23.94
C GLU A 69 -13.17 6.72 23.52
N ARG A 70 -13.12 8.02 23.84
CA ARG A 70 -14.09 9.02 23.38
C ARG A 70 -14.20 9.13 21.88
N LYS A 71 -13.06 9.27 21.21
CA LYS A 71 -12.99 9.44 19.76
C LYS A 71 -13.63 8.26 19.01
N TRP A 72 -13.51 7.05 19.56
CA TRP A 72 -14.02 5.82 18.94
C TRP A 72 -15.36 5.35 19.51
N GLY A 73 -15.98 6.09 20.43
CA GLY A 73 -17.29 5.76 21.00
C GLY A 73 -17.28 4.50 21.87
N LEU A 74 -16.19 4.28 22.61
CA LEU A 74 -16.01 3.13 23.49
C LEU A 74 -16.37 3.43 24.96
N GLU A 75 -16.85 4.65 25.25
CA GLU A 75 -17.31 5.12 26.57
C GLU A 75 -18.79 4.80 26.84
#